data_AF-A0A963NN26-F1
#
_entry.id   AF-A0A963NN26-F1
#
_cell.length_a   1.000
_cell.length_b   1.000
_cell.length_c   1.000
_cell.angle_alpha   90.00
_cell.angle_beta   90.00
_cell.angle_gamma   90.00
#
_symmetry.space_group_name_H-M   'P 1'
#
loop_
_entity.id
_entity.type
_entity.pdbx_description
1 polymer ?
#
loop_
_entity_poly.entity_id
_entity_poly.type
_entity_poly.pdbx_seq_one_letter_code
_entity_poly.pdbx_strand_id
1 'polypeptide(L)'
;RTGGPMQVGIEFAESHATRRPYPYPVAQSIRREVFTRHGGLYFGTAHLLDYEATYDRMIYRFADFNAGPYASRNAALQHAIATASGVGLALDGDLLPGPGASGPGQTERAAYALADRIGLGEAAIRRDLARGHAAGLERSATWQRVFAHADQLAGKALPRAVVPRIDLKSPKFTRKLTTAWFADHVQTRHQRCLGRIDAMRAG
;
A
#
# COMPACT_ATOMS: atom_id res chain seq x y z
N ARG A 1 -5.79 4.14 -16.96
CA ARG A 1 -6.95 5.05 -16.76
C ARG A 1 -7.83 4.46 -15.66
N THR A 2 -8.32 5.30 -14.75
CA THR A 2 -9.29 4.93 -13.69
C THR A 2 -10.73 5.19 -14.16
N GLY A 3 -11.72 4.58 -13.51
CA GLY A 3 -13.12 4.80 -13.85
C GLY A 3 -14.08 4.53 -12.69
N GLY A 4 -15.33 4.98 -12.86
CA GLY A 4 -16.42 4.71 -11.94
C GLY A 4 -16.43 5.54 -10.64
N PRO A 5 -17.43 5.30 -9.78
CA PRO A 5 -17.64 6.04 -8.53
C PRO A 5 -16.49 5.90 -7.52
N MET A 6 -15.71 4.82 -7.60
CA MET A 6 -14.55 4.58 -6.73
C MET A 6 -13.20 4.84 -7.42
N GLN A 7 -13.20 5.34 -8.67
CA GLN A 7 -11.97 5.69 -9.41
C GLN A 7 -10.95 4.53 -9.48
N VAL A 8 -11.42 3.31 -9.72
CA VAL A 8 -10.56 2.11 -9.77
C VAL A 8 -9.86 2.00 -11.13
N GLY A 9 -8.62 1.51 -11.14
CA GLY A 9 -7.85 1.27 -12.36
C GLY A 9 -8.47 0.16 -13.22
N ILE A 10 -8.58 0.40 -14.53
CA ILE A 10 -9.11 -0.62 -15.46
C ILE A 10 -8.24 -1.88 -15.48
N GLU A 11 -6.92 -1.72 -15.44
CA GLU A 11 -5.96 -2.84 -15.41
C GLU A 11 -6.15 -3.70 -14.16
N PHE A 12 -6.34 -3.07 -12.99
CA PHE A 12 -6.68 -3.80 -11.77
C PHE A 12 -7.98 -4.60 -11.95
N ALA A 13 -9.03 -3.99 -12.48
CA ALA A 13 -10.33 -4.66 -12.65
C ALA A 13 -10.23 -5.85 -13.62
N GLU A 14 -9.56 -5.68 -14.76
CA GLU A 14 -9.31 -6.75 -15.74
C GLU A 14 -8.49 -7.89 -15.10
N SER A 15 -7.41 -7.57 -14.38
CA SER A 15 -6.58 -8.56 -13.64
C SER A 15 -7.29 -9.22 -12.47
N HIS A 16 -8.21 -8.53 -11.81
CA HIS A 16 -9.02 -9.08 -10.73
C HIS A 16 -10.03 -10.08 -11.26
N ALA A 17 -10.72 -9.73 -12.36
CA ALA A 17 -11.73 -10.58 -12.99
C ALA A 17 -11.17 -11.91 -13.54
N THR A 18 -9.87 -11.99 -13.87
CA THR A 18 -9.22 -13.26 -14.27
C THR A 18 -8.94 -14.18 -13.09
N ARG A 19 -8.69 -13.63 -11.89
CA ARG A 19 -8.39 -14.38 -10.66
C ARG A 19 -9.65 -14.75 -9.87
N ARG A 20 -10.64 -13.86 -9.89
CA ARG A 20 -11.95 -14.06 -9.27
C ARG A 20 -13.04 -13.75 -10.29
N PRO A 21 -13.80 -14.76 -10.76
CA PRO A 21 -14.86 -14.54 -11.73
C PRO A 21 -15.81 -13.43 -11.26
N TYR A 22 -16.02 -12.43 -12.11
CA TYR A 22 -16.99 -11.38 -11.84
C TYR A 22 -18.39 -12.01 -11.81
N PRO A 23 -19.14 -11.91 -10.68
CA PRO A 23 -20.32 -12.75 -10.49
C PRO A 23 -21.57 -12.25 -11.20
N TYR A 24 -21.47 -11.20 -12.02
CA TYR A 24 -22.60 -10.56 -12.69
C TYR A 24 -22.44 -10.58 -14.21
N PRO A 25 -23.55 -10.54 -14.98
CA PRO A 25 -23.48 -10.48 -16.44
C PRO A 25 -22.66 -9.28 -16.92
N VAL A 26 -21.75 -9.53 -17.87
CA VAL A 26 -20.94 -8.49 -18.52
C VAL A 26 -21.56 -8.16 -19.86
N ALA A 27 -22.09 -6.95 -20.02
CA ALA A 27 -22.77 -6.56 -21.26
C ALA A 27 -21.81 -6.34 -22.44
N GLN A 28 -20.59 -5.87 -22.16
CA GLN A 28 -19.57 -5.58 -23.18
C GLN A 28 -18.16 -6.00 -22.76
N SER A 29 -17.67 -5.46 -21.64
CA SER A 29 -16.32 -5.72 -21.14
C SER A 29 -16.18 -5.29 -19.68
N ILE A 30 -15.21 -5.85 -18.96
CA ILE A 30 -14.86 -5.43 -17.61
C ILE A 30 -14.51 -3.93 -17.55
N ARG A 31 -13.82 -3.43 -18.58
CA ARG A 31 -13.56 -1.99 -18.76
C ARG A 31 -14.82 -1.15 -18.69
N ARG A 32 -15.91 -1.58 -19.34
CA ARG A 32 -17.19 -0.87 -19.32
C ARG A 32 -17.89 -1.02 -17.97
N GLU A 33 -17.82 -2.21 -17.38
CA GLU A 33 -18.38 -2.47 -16.04
C GLU A 33 -17.79 -1.55 -14.97
N VAL A 34 -16.50 -1.22 -15.03
CA VAL A 34 -15.87 -0.26 -14.12
C VAL A 34 -16.58 1.10 -14.09
N PHE A 35 -17.22 1.52 -15.18
CA PHE A 35 -17.95 2.79 -15.25
C PHE A 35 -19.39 2.70 -14.74
N THR A 36 -19.94 1.51 -14.53
CA THR A 36 -21.26 1.35 -13.92
C THR A 36 -21.16 1.57 -12.41
N ARG A 37 -22.27 1.96 -11.76
CA ARG A 37 -22.31 2.09 -10.30
C ARG A 37 -21.91 0.77 -9.64
N HIS A 38 -22.47 -0.32 -10.14
CA HIS A 38 -22.34 -1.65 -9.56
C HIS A 38 -20.95 -2.24 -9.79
N GLY A 39 -20.43 -2.22 -11.02
CA GLY A 39 -19.06 -2.69 -11.29
C GLY A 39 -18.01 -1.81 -10.62
N GLY A 40 -18.19 -0.49 -10.60
CA GLY A 40 -17.29 0.41 -9.88
C GLY A 40 -17.26 0.18 -8.36
N LEU A 41 -18.40 -0.14 -7.74
CA LEU A 41 -18.45 -0.54 -6.33
C LEU A 41 -17.81 -1.90 -6.09
N TYR A 42 -18.05 -2.89 -6.97
CA TYR A 42 -17.47 -4.22 -6.85
C TYR A 42 -15.93 -4.15 -6.91
N PHE A 43 -15.37 -3.59 -7.99
CA PHE A 43 -13.93 -3.51 -8.17
C PHE A 43 -13.27 -2.55 -7.18
N GLY A 44 -13.93 -1.45 -6.80
CA GLY A 44 -13.42 -0.57 -5.76
C GLY A 44 -13.37 -1.24 -4.39
N THR A 45 -14.40 -2.02 -4.02
CA THR A 45 -14.40 -2.79 -2.77
C THR A 45 -13.33 -3.87 -2.80
N ALA A 46 -13.16 -4.56 -3.93
CA ALA A 46 -12.08 -5.52 -4.11
C ALA A 46 -10.70 -4.85 -4.00
N HIS A 47 -10.48 -3.69 -4.61
CA HIS A 47 -9.23 -2.94 -4.50
C HIS A 47 -8.91 -2.54 -3.05
N LEU A 48 -9.94 -2.25 -2.25
CA LEU A 48 -9.79 -1.89 -0.84
C LEU A 48 -9.57 -3.10 0.08
N LEU A 49 -10.25 -4.22 -0.16
CA LEU A 49 -10.40 -5.30 0.81
C LEU A 49 -9.89 -6.67 0.34
N ASP A 50 -9.86 -6.95 -0.96
CA ASP A 50 -9.52 -8.27 -1.50
C ASP A 50 -8.01 -8.45 -1.69
N TYR A 51 -7.28 -8.17 -0.61
CA TYR A 51 -5.88 -8.56 -0.43
C TYR A 51 -5.58 -8.77 1.05
N GLU A 52 -4.74 -9.76 1.33
CA GLU A 52 -4.32 -10.13 2.68
C GLU A 52 -3.35 -9.07 3.21
N ALA A 53 -3.82 -8.24 4.15
CA ALA A 53 -2.98 -7.30 4.87
C ALA A 53 -3.39 -7.29 6.34
N THR A 54 -2.42 -7.52 7.21
CA THR A 54 -2.57 -7.61 8.67
C THR A 54 -2.53 -6.22 9.32
N TYR A 55 -3.24 -5.27 8.72
CA TYR A 55 -3.37 -3.93 9.27
C TYR A 55 -4.35 -3.93 10.46
N ASP A 56 -3.92 -3.33 11.55
CA ASP A 56 -4.72 -3.08 12.77
C ASP A 56 -5.74 -1.95 12.58
N ARG A 57 -5.55 -1.08 11.58
CA ARG A 57 -6.41 0.09 11.32
C ARG A 57 -6.76 0.25 9.84
N MET A 58 -8.01 0.62 9.57
CA MET A 58 -8.51 0.85 8.21
C MET A 58 -7.81 2.00 7.46
N ILE A 59 -7.25 2.97 8.18
CA ILE A 59 -6.52 4.09 7.57
C ILE A 59 -5.39 3.61 6.64
N TYR A 60 -4.76 2.48 6.94
CA TYR A 60 -3.71 1.91 6.08
C TYR A 60 -4.27 1.33 4.79
N ARG A 61 -5.46 0.71 4.81
CA ARG A 61 -6.16 0.31 3.58
C ARG A 61 -6.61 1.52 2.77
N PHE A 62 -7.02 2.60 3.43
CA PHE A 62 -7.36 3.85 2.74
C PHE A 62 -6.13 4.49 2.09
N ALA A 63 -4.99 4.48 2.77
CA ALA A 63 -3.73 4.92 2.20
C ALA A 63 -3.30 4.05 1.00
N ASP A 64 -3.34 2.73 1.14
CA ASP A 64 -3.06 1.77 0.06
C ASP A 64 -4.01 1.91 -1.13
N PHE A 65 -5.28 2.24 -0.90
CA PHE A 65 -6.23 2.49 -1.99
C PHE A 65 -5.72 3.58 -2.95
N ASN A 66 -5.09 4.62 -2.38
CA ASN A 66 -4.54 5.75 -3.12
C ASN A 66 -3.11 5.53 -3.62
N ALA A 67 -2.25 4.93 -2.80
CA ALA A 67 -0.82 4.76 -3.07
C ALA A 67 -0.46 3.44 -3.76
N GLY A 68 -1.41 2.50 -3.81
CA GLY A 68 -1.21 1.15 -4.33
C GLY A 68 -1.26 0.08 -3.22
N PRO A 69 -1.66 -1.16 -3.54
CA PRO A 69 -1.70 -2.24 -2.56
C PRO A 69 -0.35 -2.40 -1.86
N TYR A 70 -0.40 -2.54 -0.53
CA TYR A 70 0.75 -2.72 0.36
C TYR A 70 1.65 -1.50 0.59
N ALA A 71 1.33 -0.32 0.05
CA ALA A 71 2.14 0.88 0.22
C ALA A 71 2.41 1.21 1.70
N SER A 72 1.44 1.01 2.59
CA SER A 72 1.58 1.34 4.02
C SER A 72 2.57 0.45 4.77
N ARG A 73 2.55 -0.87 4.52
CA ARG A 73 3.57 -1.78 5.09
C ARG A 73 4.95 -1.55 4.46
N ASN A 74 4.99 -1.19 3.17
CA ASN A 74 6.24 -0.94 2.47
C ASN A 74 6.89 0.36 2.99
N ALA A 75 6.08 1.40 3.21
CA ALA A 75 6.52 2.64 3.85
C ALA A 75 7.03 2.41 5.28
N ALA A 76 6.45 1.43 6.00
CA ALA A 76 6.96 1.03 7.31
C ALA A 76 8.30 0.31 7.22
N LEU A 77 8.50 -0.55 6.20
CA LEU A 77 9.80 -1.15 5.94
C LEU A 77 10.85 -0.09 5.57
N GLN A 78 10.50 0.90 4.73
CA GLN A 78 11.39 2.03 4.42
C GLN A 78 11.75 2.81 5.69
N HIS A 79 10.81 3.01 6.63
CA HIS A 79 11.12 3.62 7.92
C HIS A 79 12.12 2.75 8.69
N ALA A 80 11.88 1.45 8.84
CA ALA A 80 12.79 0.56 9.53
C ALA A 80 14.19 0.54 8.91
N ILE A 81 14.30 0.51 7.57
CA ILE A 81 15.57 0.61 6.84
C ILE A 81 16.25 1.96 7.14
N ALA A 82 15.51 3.07 7.11
CA ALA A 82 16.05 4.40 7.40
C ALA A 82 16.59 4.49 8.84
N THR A 83 15.85 3.95 9.81
CA THR A 83 16.28 3.87 11.21
C THR A 83 17.53 3.02 11.36
N ALA A 84 17.58 1.84 10.73
CA ALA A 84 18.70 0.91 10.86
C ALA A 84 19.98 1.36 10.14
N SER A 85 19.82 2.06 9.01
CA SER A 85 20.95 2.51 8.17
C SER A 85 21.44 3.91 8.51
N GLY A 86 20.61 4.74 9.15
CA GLY A 86 20.85 6.17 9.33
C GLY A 86 20.65 7.00 8.05
N VAL A 87 20.21 6.37 6.95
CA VAL A 87 19.98 7.04 5.66
C VAL A 87 18.54 7.55 5.60
N GLY A 88 18.36 8.83 5.29
CA GLY A 88 17.04 9.41 5.05
C GLY A 88 16.38 8.82 3.81
N LEU A 89 15.19 8.24 3.97
CA LEU A 89 14.37 7.68 2.88
C LEU A 89 13.03 8.40 2.76
N ALA A 90 12.56 8.53 1.51
CA ALA A 90 11.16 8.77 1.24
C ALA A 90 10.34 7.57 1.73
N LEU A 91 9.23 7.82 2.42
CA LEU A 91 8.33 6.76 2.89
C LEU A 91 7.13 6.67 1.96
N ASP A 92 7.39 6.45 0.68
CA ASP A 92 6.39 6.43 -0.40
C ASP A 92 5.82 5.02 -0.66
N GLY A 93 6.41 3.97 -0.09
CA GLY A 93 6.01 2.58 -0.29
C GLY A 93 6.66 1.90 -1.51
N ASP A 94 7.52 2.61 -2.26
CA ASP A 94 8.22 2.08 -3.42
C ASP A 94 9.55 1.44 -2.99
N LEU A 95 9.57 0.11 -2.93
CA LEU A 95 10.74 -0.65 -2.48
C LEU A 95 11.80 -0.82 -3.56
N LEU A 96 11.37 -0.93 -4.82
CA LEU A 96 12.22 -1.11 -6.00
C LEU A 96 11.96 0.03 -6.99
N PRO A 97 12.98 0.42 -7.78
CA PRO A 97 12.79 1.38 -8.84
C PRO A 97 11.89 0.80 -9.94
N GLY A 98 11.18 1.69 -10.64
CA GLY A 98 10.28 1.31 -11.72
C GLY A 98 10.99 0.65 -12.91
N PRO A 99 10.22 0.06 -13.85
CA PRO A 99 10.76 -0.54 -15.07
C PRO A 99 11.69 0.41 -15.84
N GLY A 100 12.82 -0.10 -16.33
CA GLY A 100 13.79 0.66 -17.11
C GLY A 100 14.85 1.42 -16.28
N ALA A 101 14.84 1.30 -14.95
CA ALA A 101 15.91 1.84 -14.13
C ALA A 101 17.25 1.13 -14.39
N SER A 102 18.33 1.92 -14.50
CA SER A 102 19.68 1.44 -14.81
C SER A 102 20.44 0.86 -13.61
N GLY A 103 19.88 0.93 -12.41
CA GLY A 103 20.52 0.45 -11.19
C GLY A 103 19.59 0.45 -9.98
N PRO A 104 20.10 0.10 -8.79
CA PRO A 104 19.28 0.01 -7.58
C PRO A 104 18.63 1.35 -7.19
N GLY A 105 17.44 1.29 -6.58
CA GLY A 105 16.77 2.45 -6.00
C GLY A 105 17.41 2.92 -4.68
N GLN A 106 16.91 4.02 -4.11
CA GLN A 106 17.42 4.52 -2.82
C GLN A 106 17.12 3.55 -1.67
N THR A 107 15.90 3.01 -1.60
CA THR A 107 15.50 1.98 -0.63
C THR A 107 16.41 0.76 -0.72
N GLU A 108 16.70 0.29 -1.94
CA GLU A 108 17.58 -0.87 -2.16
C GLU A 108 19.00 -0.62 -1.67
N ARG A 109 19.61 0.52 -2.04
CA ARG A 109 20.97 0.85 -1.59
C ARG A 109 21.06 0.93 -0.07
N ALA A 110 20.07 1.53 0.59
CA ALA A 110 20.02 1.61 2.04
C ALA A 110 19.84 0.23 2.68
N ALA A 111 19.06 -0.67 2.06
CA ALA A 111 18.93 -2.05 2.51
C ALA A 111 20.22 -2.85 2.33
N TYR A 112 20.94 -2.65 1.22
CA TYR A 112 22.24 -3.31 0.98
C TYR A 112 23.31 -2.86 1.97
N ALA A 113 23.30 -1.59 2.39
CA ALA A 113 24.18 -1.11 3.47
C ALA A 113 23.94 -1.80 4.82
N LEU A 114 22.83 -2.53 4.97
CA LEU A 114 22.51 -3.34 6.16
C LEU A 114 22.89 -4.82 6.00
N ALA A 115 23.30 -5.27 4.81
CA ALA A 115 23.50 -6.67 4.45
C ALA A 115 24.25 -7.47 5.52
N ASP A 116 25.42 -6.98 5.94
CA ASP A 116 26.25 -7.64 6.96
C ASP A 116 25.57 -7.66 8.33
N ARG A 117 24.93 -6.55 8.72
CA ARG A 117 24.24 -6.42 10.02
C ARG A 117 23.04 -7.35 10.15
N ILE A 118 22.36 -7.61 9.03
CA ILE A 118 21.20 -8.50 8.99
C ILE A 118 21.56 -9.90 8.46
N GLY A 119 22.84 -10.18 8.18
CA GLY A 119 23.33 -11.47 7.71
C GLY A 119 22.66 -11.97 6.42
N LEU A 120 22.39 -11.07 5.46
CA LEU A 120 21.77 -11.38 4.17
C LEU A 120 22.59 -10.79 3.02
N GLY A 121 22.79 -11.56 1.95
CA GLY A 121 23.39 -11.01 0.72
C GLY A 121 22.41 -10.13 -0.07
N GLU A 122 22.94 -9.21 -0.87
CA GLU A 122 22.16 -8.25 -1.67
C GLU A 122 21.10 -8.92 -2.57
N ALA A 123 21.46 -10.04 -3.20
CA ALA A 123 20.52 -10.79 -4.05
C ALA A 123 19.31 -11.31 -3.27
N ALA A 124 19.49 -11.71 -2.00
CA ALA A 124 18.40 -12.14 -1.15
C ALA A 124 17.51 -10.96 -0.76
N ILE A 125 18.13 -9.81 -0.43
CA ILE A 125 17.43 -8.56 -0.11
C ILE A 125 16.58 -8.11 -1.30
N ARG A 126 17.17 -8.01 -2.49
CA ARG A 126 16.45 -7.59 -3.71
C ARG A 126 15.27 -8.49 -4.03
N ARG A 127 15.46 -9.81 -3.95
CA ARG A 127 14.40 -10.80 -4.19
C ARG A 127 13.25 -10.63 -3.19
N ASP A 128 13.56 -10.33 -1.93
CA ASP A 128 12.55 -10.11 -0.92
C ASP A 128 11.80 -8.78 -1.16
N LEU A 129 12.52 -7.68 -1.43
CA LEU A 129 11.93 -6.37 -1.77
C LEU A 129 11.06 -6.40 -3.03
N ALA A 130 11.37 -7.29 -3.99
CA ALA A 130 10.53 -7.53 -5.18
C ALA A 130 9.12 -8.02 -4.85
N ARG A 131 8.88 -8.52 -3.63
CA ARG A 131 7.55 -8.88 -3.14
C ARG A 131 6.74 -7.69 -2.62
N GLY A 132 7.19 -6.45 -2.85
CA GLY A 132 6.52 -5.22 -2.41
C GLY A 132 5.03 -5.15 -2.74
N HIS A 133 4.61 -5.68 -3.89
CA HIS A 133 3.22 -5.70 -4.34
C HIS A 133 2.51 -7.06 -4.14
N ALA A 134 3.11 -8.00 -3.42
CA ALA A 134 2.59 -9.36 -3.23
C ALA A 134 2.49 -9.74 -1.75
N ALA A 135 1.60 -10.66 -1.41
CA ALA A 135 1.54 -11.19 -0.03
C ALA A 135 2.88 -11.86 0.36
N GLY A 136 3.22 -11.80 1.65
CA GLY A 136 4.33 -12.57 2.21
C GLY A 136 5.69 -11.85 2.25
N LEU A 137 5.78 -10.57 1.89
CA LEU A 137 6.96 -9.75 2.19
C LEU A 137 7.25 -9.75 3.69
N GLU A 138 6.23 -9.69 4.53
CA GLU A 138 6.33 -9.66 6.00
C GLU A 138 6.92 -10.94 6.60
N ARG A 139 6.83 -12.05 5.85
CA ARG A 139 7.41 -13.35 6.21
C ARG A 139 8.82 -13.53 5.69
N SER A 140 9.34 -12.57 4.91
CA SER A 140 10.68 -12.65 4.35
C SER A 140 11.76 -12.41 5.41
N ALA A 141 12.94 -12.98 5.19
CA ALA A 141 14.08 -12.79 6.07
C ALA A 141 14.49 -11.31 6.12
N THR A 142 14.45 -10.61 4.98
CA THR A 142 14.75 -9.18 4.90
C THR A 142 13.84 -8.37 5.82
N TRP A 143 12.52 -8.58 5.74
CA TRP A 143 11.56 -7.90 6.61
C TRP A 143 11.84 -8.17 8.09
N GLN A 144 11.90 -9.46 8.47
CA GLN A 144 12.04 -9.85 9.87
C GLN A 144 13.32 -9.32 10.50
N ARG A 145 14.45 -9.43 9.80
CA ARG A 145 15.76 -9.04 10.32
C ARG A 145 15.96 -7.52 10.32
N VAL A 146 15.46 -6.81 9.32
CA VAL A 146 15.47 -5.34 9.32
C VAL A 146 14.65 -4.81 10.49
N PHE A 147 13.43 -5.30 10.70
CA PHE A 147 12.61 -4.85 11.83
C PHE A 147 13.22 -5.22 13.18
N ALA A 148 13.75 -6.44 13.33
CA ALA A 148 14.43 -6.84 14.57
C ALA A 148 15.60 -5.89 14.90
N HIS A 149 16.44 -5.57 13.90
CA HIS A 149 17.57 -4.66 14.10
C HIS A 149 17.12 -3.21 14.35
N ALA A 150 16.15 -2.73 13.59
CA ALA A 150 15.63 -1.36 13.75
C ALA A 150 14.91 -1.16 15.10
N ASP A 151 14.17 -2.17 15.58
CA ASP A 151 13.52 -2.14 16.89
C ASP A 151 14.54 -2.08 18.03
N GLN A 152 15.63 -2.84 17.92
CA GLN A 152 16.74 -2.80 18.88
C GLN A 152 17.36 -1.40 18.95
N LEU A 153 17.63 -0.78 17.80
CA LEU A 153 18.17 0.58 17.74
C LEU A 153 17.19 1.64 18.28
N ALA A 154 15.89 1.46 18.04
CA ALA A 154 14.85 2.36 18.52
C ALA A 154 14.47 2.15 19.99
N GLY A 155 14.92 1.05 20.62
CA GLY A 155 14.53 0.65 21.97
C GLY A 155 13.05 0.28 22.12
N LYS A 156 12.33 0.09 21.00
CA LYS A 156 10.89 -0.24 20.96
C LYS A 156 10.49 -0.83 19.62
N ALA A 157 9.37 -1.54 19.60
CA ALA A 157 8.78 -2.00 18.34
C ALA A 157 8.34 -0.81 17.47
N LEU A 158 8.89 -0.71 16.25
CA LEU A 158 8.46 0.22 15.23
C LEU A 158 7.07 -0.15 14.66
N PRO A 159 6.31 0.79 14.08
CA PRO A 159 5.06 0.44 13.40
C PRO A 159 5.32 -0.48 12.20
N ARG A 160 4.43 -1.46 11.97
CA ARG A 160 4.50 -2.37 10.80
C ARG A 160 3.67 -1.86 9.61
N ALA A 161 2.94 -0.77 9.82
CA ALA A 161 2.27 0.00 8.79
C ALA A 161 2.33 1.48 9.16
N VAL A 162 2.62 2.34 8.18
CA VAL A 162 2.57 3.81 8.32
C VAL A 162 1.86 4.37 7.09
N VAL A 163 1.23 5.53 7.23
CA VAL A 163 0.63 6.20 6.06
C VAL A 163 1.77 6.73 5.17
N PRO A 164 1.83 6.36 3.86
CA PRO A 164 2.86 6.83 2.96
C PRO A 164 2.88 8.35 2.82
N ARG A 165 4.09 8.91 2.69
CA ARG A 165 4.34 10.35 2.53
C ARG A 165 4.49 10.70 1.06
N ILE A 166 3.37 10.72 0.34
CA ILE A 166 3.32 11.00 -1.09
C ILE A 166 2.53 12.29 -1.35
N ASP A 167 3.10 13.18 -2.17
CA ASP A 167 2.39 14.34 -2.72
C ASP A 167 1.45 13.89 -3.86
N LEU A 168 0.16 14.20 -3.73
CA LEU A 168 -0.84 13.88 -4.75
C LEU A 168 -0.75 14.88 -5.91
N LYS A 169 -0.79 14.36 -7.13
CA LYS A 169 -0.73 15.16 -8.36
C LYS A 169 -2.09 15.17 -9.07
N SER A 170 -2.66 16.35 -9.27
CA SER A 170 -3.82 16.55 -10.14
C SER A 170 -3.84 17.99 -10.66
N PRO A 171 -4.17 18.21 -11.95
CA PRO A 171 -4.37 19.55 -12.50
C PRO A 171 -5.45 20.36 -11.76
N LYS A 172 -6.33 19.69 -11.00
CA LYS A 172 -7.45 20.31 -10.27
C LYS A 172 -7.09 20.74 -8.85
N PHE A 173 -5.89 20.42 -8.36
CA PHE A 173 -5.52 20.75 -6.99
C PHE A 173 -5.03 22.20 -6.89
N THR A 174 -5.75 23.00 -6.10
CA THR A 174 -5.38 24.39 -5.79
C THR A 174 -4.43 24.49 -4.58
N ARG A 175 -4.13 23.35 -3.92
CA ARG A 175 -3.20 23.24 -2.79
C ARG A 175 -2.49 21.89 -2.83
N LYS A 176 -1.34 21.77 -2.16
CA LYS A 176 -0.68 20.48 -1.96
C LYS A 176 -1.58 19.56 -1.14
N LEU A 177 -1.89 18.39 -1.70
CA LEU A 177 -2.61 17.30 -1.03
C LEU A 177 -1.68 16.11 -0.92
N THR A 178 -1.87 15.28 0.10
CA THR A 178 -1.03 14.10 0.37
C THR A 178 -1.87 12.84 0.52
N THR A 179 -1.24 11.67 0.44
CA THR A 179 -1.91 10.40 0.78
C THR A 179 -2.47 10.41 2.20
N ALA A 180 -1.79 11.06 3.15
CA ALA A 180 -2.32 11.27 4.50
C ALA A 180 -3.62 12.09 4.51
N TRP A 181 -3.64 13.21 3.77
CA TRP A 181 -4.87 13.98 3.60
C TRP A 181 -6.01 13.13 3.04
N PHE A 182 -5.75 12.33 2.00
CA PHE A 182 -6.76 11.44 1.44
C PHE A 182 -7.27 10.42 2.47
N ALA A 183 -6.35 9.70 3.13
CA ALA A 183 -6.65 8.63 4.07
C ALA A 183 -7.44 9.16 5.28
N ASP A 184 -7.08 10.32 5.84
CA ASP A 184 -7.78 10.94 6.96
C ASP A 184 -9.20 11.37 6.59
N HIS A 185 -9.40 11.92 5.39
CA HIS A 185 -10.72 12.29 4.91
C HIS A 185 -11.65 11.07 4.73
N VAL A 186 -11.10 9.96 4.22
CA VAL A 186 -11.84 8.69 4.10
C VAL A 186 -12.13 8.11 5.49
N GLN A 187 -11.14 8.09 6.38
CA GLN A 187 -11.27 7.64 7.77
C GLN A 187 -12.37 8.40 8.52
N THR A 188 -12.42 9.72 8.38
CA THR A 188 -13.44 10.57 9.01
C THR A 188 -14.85 10.24 8.51
N ARG A 189 -15.01 9.95 7.22
CA ARG A 189 -16.30 9.51 6.66
C ARG A 189 -16.66 8.11 7.14
N HIS A 190 -15.70 7.20 7.16
CA HIS A 190 -15.87 5.83 7.64
C HIS A 190 -16.32 5.80 9.11
N GLN A 191 -15.65 6.54 10.01
CA GLN A 191 -16.03 6.64 11.42
C GLN A 191 -17.44 7.22 11.61
N ARG A 192 -17.81 8.24 10.82
CA ARG A 192 -19.18 8.79 10.84
C ARG A 192 -20.21 7.76 10.43
N CYS A 193 -19.93 6.93 9.43
CA CYS A 193 -20.82 5.84 9.04
C CYS A 193 -20.97 4.80 10.15
N LEU A 194 -19.87 4.38 10.79
CA LEU A 194 -19.91 3.44 11.91
C LEU A 194 -20.71 4.00 13.09
N GLY A 195 -20.49 5.26 13.47
CA GLY A 195 -21.24 5.90 14.55
C GLY A 195 -22.75 5.97 14.27
N ARG A 196 -23.16 6.14 13.01
CA ARG A 196 -24.58 6.06 12.63
C ARG A 196 -25.14 4.65 12.79
N ILE A 197 -24.37 3.62 12.42
CA ILE A 197 -24.78 2.23 12.56
C ILE A 197 -24.91 1.88 14.05
N ASP A 198 -23.96 2.31 14.88
CA ASP A 198 -24.00 2.05 16.32
C ASP A 198 -25.20 2.75 16.98
N ALA A 199 -25.49 3.99 16.60
CA ALA A 199 -26.69 4.69 17.05
C ALA A 199 -27.99 3.99 16.65
N MET A 200 -28.06 3.42 15.43
CA MET A 200 -29.20 2.63 14.97
C MET A 200 -29.36 1.29 15.69
N ARG A 201 -28.29 0.75 16.26
CA ARG A 201 -28.31 -0.51 17.03
C ARG A 201 -28.63 -0.29 18.51
N ALA A 202 -28.34 0.90 19.03
CA ALA A 202 -28.54 1.25 20.44
C ALA A 202 -29.95 1.80 20.74
N GLY A 203 -30.70 2.22 19.73
CA GLY A 203 -32.12 2.60 19.82
C GLY A 203 -33.02 1.49 19.31
#